data_AF-A0A7J2KC96-F1
#
_entry.id   AF-A0A7J2KC96-F1
#
_cell.length_a   1.000
_cell.length_b   1.000
_cell.length_c   1.000
_cell.angle_alpha   90.00
_cell.angle_beta   90.00
_cell.angle_gamma   90.00
#
_symmetry.space_group_name_H-M   'P 1'
#
loop_
_entity.id
_entity.type
_entity.pdbx_description
1 polymer ?
#
loop_
_entity_poly.entity_id
_entity_poly.type
_entity_poly.pdbx_seq_one_letter_code
_entity_poly.pdbx_strand_id
1 'polypeptide(L)'
;TAWIGLRYVFWLSFIPGILALLPLIFIVEERRRKISKKGVEYRFKQVMYREFLLLLIVVAAFAIGAYNFSFILLRSSEIGIPDSLIPLIYMIINLSHTIIAIPFGSLADKIGRRNSLFISYQTFVLSTLFILFSPATFLMAIIFAIIYGIYMGTSETIQRALVAEYVSPELRGTAYGLYYIVYGSMSLIAQTIFGFLWDLSGYKYAFTYSLITSILASILLIILIRKNK
;
A
#
# COMPACT_ATOMS: atom_id res chain seq x y z
N THR A 1 -6.39 31.67 -13.16
CA THR A 1 -6.58 30.78 -14.33
C THR A 1 -7.41 29.57 -13.89
N ALA A 2 -8.72 29.78 -13.72
CA ALA A 2 -9.66 28.76 -13.25
C ALA A 2 -10.27 28.04 -14.47
N TRP A 3 -9.51 27.16 -15.11
CA TRP A 3 -10.00 26.43 -16.27
C TRP A 3 -10.24 24.97 -15.88
N ILE A 4 -11.53 24.60 -15.96
CA ILE A 4 -12.16 23.32 -15.60
C ILE A 4 -12.50 23.22 -14.10
N GLY A 5 -13.68 23.72 -13.72
CA GLY A 5 -14.24 23.45 -12.39
C GLY A 5 -14.42 21.94 -12.15
N LEU A 6 -14.35 21.50 -10.90
CA LEU A 6 -14.45 20.08 -10.49
C LEU A 6 -15.58 19.32 -11.21
N ARG A 7 -16.74 19.96 -11.42
CA ARG A 7 -17.87 19.38 -12.18
C ARG A 7 -17.51 18.94 -13.59
N TYR A 8 -16.74 19.73 -14.33
CA TYR A 8 -16.30 19.37 -15.69
C TYR A 8 -15.27 18.24 -15.67
N VAL A 9 -14.39 18.20 -14.67
CA VAL A 9 -13.47 17.06 -14.48
C VAL A 9 -14.26 15.76 -14.28
N PHE A 10 -15.31 15.79 -13.45
CA PHE A 10 -16.19 14.63 -13.27
C PHE A 10 -16.90 14.21 -14.56
N TRP A 11 -17.44 15.15 -15.34
CA TRP A 11 -18.06 14.84 -16.62
C TRP A 11 -17.08 14.27 -17.65
N LEU A 12 -15.88 14.83 -17.73
CA LEU A 12 -14.83 14.33 -18.62
C LEU A 12 -14.38 12.92 -18.22
N SER A 13 -14.29 12.61 -16.93
CA SER A 13 -13.96 11.26 -16.42
C SER A 13 -15.02 10.20 -16.74
N PHE A 14 -16.25 10.60 -17.07
CA PHE A 14 -17.31 9.68 -17.48
C PHE A 14 -17.03 9.06 -18.85
N ILE A 15 -16.36 9.80 -19.75
CA ILE A 15 -16.03 9.36 -21.11
C ILE A 15 -15.11 8.11 -21.10
N PRO A 16 -13.92 8.11 -20.47
CA PRO A 16 -13.09 6.92 -20.40
C PRO A 16 -13.77 5.79 -19.62
N GLY A 17 -14.62 6.10 -18.63
CA GLY A 17 -15.42 5.12 -17.91
C GLY A 17 -16.37 4.34 -18.83
N ILE A 18 -17.13 5.02 -19.69
CA ILE A 18 -18.00 4.39 -20.69
C ILE A 18 -17.15 3.65 -21.74
N LEU A 19 -16.07 4.26 -22.22
CA LEU A 19 -15.19 3.63 -23.21
C LEU A 19 -14.58 2.32 -22.67
N ALA A 20 -14.33 2.22 -21.37
CA ALA A 20 -13.86 0.99 -20.73
C ALA A 20 -14.92 -0.13 -20.67
N LEU A 21 -16.22 0.21 -20.76
CA LEU A 21 -17.30 -0.79 -20.84
C LEU A 21 -17.39 -1.44 -22.21
N LEU A 22 -17.02 -0.75 -23.29
CA LEU A 22 -17.07 -1.30 -24.65
C LEU A 22 -16.25 -2.60 -24.78
N PRO A 23 -14.95 -2.65 -24.43
CA PRO A 23 -14.20 -3.90 -24.50
C PRO A 23 -14.72 -4.94 -23.50
N LEU A 24 -15.27 -4.55 -22.35
CA LEU A 24 -15.89 -5.49 -21.42
C LEU A 24 -17.10 -6.20 -22.03
N ILE A 25 -17.96 -5.47 -22.73
CA ILE A 25 -19.19 -6.01 -23.33
C ILE A 25 -18.89 -6.78 -24.62
N PHE A 26 -17.97 -6.28 -25.45
CA PHE A 26 -17.73 -6.81 -26.80
C PHE A 26 -16.56 -7.79 -26.90
N ILE A 27 -15.58 -7.74 -26.00
CA ILE A 27 -14.34 -8.56 -26.08
C ILE A 27 -14.25 -9.58 -24.95
N VAL A 28 -14.69 -9.24 -23.73
CA VAL A 28 -14.54 -10.12 -22.57
C VAL A 28 -15.62 -11.20 -22.59
N GLU A 29 -15.26 -12.37 -23.13
CA GLU A 29 -16.09 -13.56 -22.97
C GLU A 29 -16.09 -14.06 -21.52
N GLU A 30 -17.28 -14.21 -20.96
CA GLU A 30 -17.43 -14.76 -19.62
C GLU A 30 -17.09 -16.26 -19.61
N ARG A 31 -15.88 -16.58 -19.14
CA ARG A 31 -15.46 -17.97 -18.96
C ARG A 31 -16.37 -18.62 -17.92
N ARG A 32 -17.29 -19.48 -18.36
CA ARG A 32 -18.09 -20.35 -17.49
C ARG A 32 -17.17 -21.30 -16.70
N ARG A 33 -16.64 -20.82 -15.57
CA ARG A 33 -15.97 -21.68 -14.59
C ARG A 33 -17.04 -22.55 -13.92
N LYS A 34 -16.79 -23.86 -13.82
CA LYS A 34 -17.58 -24.73 -12.94
C LYS A 34 -17.50 -24.13 -11.54
N ILE A 35 -18.59 -23.52 -11.07
CA ILE A 35 -18.68 -22.99 -9.72
C ILE A 35 -18.51 -24.18 -8.78
N SER A 36 -17.38 -24.24 -8.07
CA SER A 36 -17.17 -25.27 -7.06
C SER A 36 -18.32 -25.19 -6.05
N LYS A 37 -19.05 -26.29 -5.92
CA LYS A 37 -20.17 -26.45 -4.97
C LYS A 37 -19.73 -26.33 -3.50
N LYS A 38 -18.42 -26.24 -3.23
CA LYS A 38 -17.90 -26.08 -1.87
C LYS A 38 -18.18 -24.66 -1.39
N GLY A 39 -18.92 -24.57 -0.29
CA GLY A 39 -19.36 -23.32 0.34
C GLY A 39 -18.21 -22.42 0.78
N VAL A 40 -18.56 -21.16 1.05
CA VAL A 40 -17.62 -20.11 1.47
C VAL A 40 -16.85 -20.53 2.73
N GLU A 41 -17.55 -21.06 3.74
CA GLU A 41 -16.94 -21.51 5.01
C GLU A 41 -15.82 -22.55 4.81
N TYR A 42 -16.02 -23.51 3.90
CA TYR A 42 -14.99 -24.51 3.58
C TYR A 42 -13.73 -23.86 3.03
N ARG A 43 -13.88 -22.91 2.10
CA ARG A 43 -12.74 -22.20 1.49
C ARG A 43 -12.01 -21.33 2.51
N PHE A 44 -12.74 -20.68 3.41
CA PHE A 44 -12.15 -19.94 4.53
C PHE A 44 -11.29 -20.84 5.42
N LYS A 45 -11.82 -21.99 5.86
CA LYS A 45 -11.07 -22.96 6.67
C LYS A 45 -9.81 -23.46 5.95
N GLN A 46 -9.85 -23.64 4.63
CA GLN A 46 -8.68 -24.06 3.86
C GLN A 46 -7.59 -22.99 3.74
N VAL A 47 -7.96 -21.72 3.75
CA VAL A 47 -7.01 -20.60 3.67
C VAL A 47 -6.43 -20.25 5.04
N MET A 48 -7.18 -20.48 6.13
CA MET A 48 -6.78 -20.16 7.51
C MET A 48 -5.82 -21.18 8.13
N TYR A 49 -4.78 -21.56 7.41
CA TYR A 49 -3.69 -22.37 7.97
C TYR A 49 -2.53 -21.49 8.44
N ARG A 50 -1.62 -22.07 9.23
CA ARG A 50 -0.67 -21.32 10.08
C ARG A 50 0.13 -20.28 9.30
N GLU A 51 0.69 -20.62 8.15
CA GLU A 51 1.58 -19.75 7.38
C GLU A 51 0.84 -18.53 6.80
N PHE A 52 -0.38 -18.73 6.31
CA PHE A 52 -1.22 -17.63 5.83
C PHE A 52 -1.67 -16.72 6.96
N LEU A 53 -2.03 -17.27 8.12
CA LEU A 53 -2.35 -16.48 9.31
C LEU A 53 -1.16 -15.66 9.81
N LEU A 54 0.06 -16.22 9.77
CA LEU A 54 1.27 -15.47 10.10
C LEU A 54 1.51 -14.32 9.13
N LEU A 55 1.28 -14.51 7.82
CA LEU A 55 1.33 -13.42 6.85
C LEU A 55 0.30 -12.32 7.20
N LEU A 56 -0.95 -12.69 7.48
CA LEU A 56 -1.99 -11.73 7.85
C LEU A 56 -1.64 -10.95 9.12
N ILE A 57 -1.07 -11.60 10.12
CA ILE A 57 -0.62 -10.95 11.36
C ILE A 57 0.47 -9.91 11.06
N VAL A 58 1.46 -10.25 10.22
CA VAL A 58 2.52 -9.32 9.82
C VAL A 58 1.95 -8.14 9.02
N VAL A 59 1.07 -8.41 8.06
CA VAL A 59 0.39 -7.38 7.26
C VAL A 59 -0.43 -6.48 8.17
N ALA A 60 -1.20 -7.04 9.12
CA ALA A 60 -2.00 -6.27 10.06
C ALA A 60 -1.13 -5.37 10.96
N ALA A 61 -0.07 -5.94 11.53
CA ALA A 61 0.87 -5.21 12.39
C ALA A 61 1.58 -4.08 11.65
N PHE A 62 1.87 -4.24 10.37
CA PHE A 62 2.43 -3.17 9.56
C PHE A 62 1.38 -2.14 9.14
N ALA A 63 0.20 -2.60 8.71
CA ALA A 63 -0.89 -1.75 8.23
C ALA A 63 -1.44 -0.80 9.30
N ILE A 64 -1.40 -1.19 10.58
CA ILE A 64 -1.80 -0.31 11.69
C ILE A 64 -0.85 0.89 11.87
N GLY A 65 0.40 0.76 11.40
CA GLY A 65 1.42 1.81 11.47
C GLY A 65 1.59 2.61 10.18
N ALA A 66 1.24 2.03 9.02
CA ALA A 66 1.50 2.64 7.73
C ALA A 66 0.52 3.78 7.40
N TYR A 67 1.04 5.02 7.33
CA TYR A 67 0.27 6.20 6.92
C TYR A 67 0.07 6.27 5.41
N ASN A 68 -0.96 7.01 4.97
CA ASN A 68 -1.27 7.26 3.56
C ASN A 68 -0.41 8.38 2.95
N PHE A 69 -0.16 8.32 1.63
CA PHE A 69 0.54 9.38 0.90
C PHE A 69 -0.09 10.78 1.08
N SER A 70 -1.40 10.88 1.36
CA SER A 70 -2.06 12.16 1.61
C SER A 70 -1.42 12.96 2.75
N PHE A 71 -0.86 12.30 3.76
CA PHE A 71 -0.14 12.99 4.85
C PHE A 71 1.21 13.57 4.39
N ILE A 72 1.80 13.04 3.31
CA ILE A 72 2.97 13.60 2.65
C ILE A 72 2.62 14.89 1.93
N LEU A 73 1.47 14.88 1.24
CA LEU A 73 0.94 16.05 0.55
C LEU A 73 0.57 17.14 1.56
N LEU A 74 -0.07 16.76 2.67
CA LEU A 74 -0.38 17.67 3.78
C LEU A 74 0.90 18.29 4.34
N ARG A 75 1.92 17.48 4.66
CA ARG A 75 3.21 18.02 5.13
C ARG A 75 3.84 18.98 4.13
N SER A 76 3.76 18.64 2.85
CA SER A 76 4.32 19.46 1.77
C SER A 76 3.66 20.84 1.74
N SER A 77 2.34 20.91 1.93
CA SER A 77 1.61 22.18 2.05
C SER A 77 2.00 22.94 3.33
N GLU A 78 2.10 22.27 4.48
CA GLU A 78 2.50 22.90 5.76
C GLU A 78 3.92 23.49 5.78
N ILE A 79 4.84 22.96 4.97
CA ILE A 79 6.20 23.53 4.85
C ILE A 79 6.26 24.71 3.86
N GLY A 80 5.10 25.16 3.35
CA GLY A 80 4.98 26.33 2.48
C GLY A 80 5.17 26.04 0.99
N ILE A 81 5.08 24.78 0.55
CA ILE A 81 5.05 24.47 -0.89
C ILE A 81 3.71 24.99 -1.44
N PRO A 82 3.71 25.83 -2.50
CA PRO A 82 2.49 26.32 -3.11
C PRO A 82 1.52 25.17 -3.48
N ASP A 83 0.23 25.35 -3.22
CA ASP A 83 -0.79 24.33 -3.50
C ASP A 83 -0.81 23.88 -4.98
N SER A 84 -0.41 24.77 -5.90
CA SER A 84 -0.25 24.45 -7.33
C SER A 84 0.83 23.42 -7.62
N LEU A 85 1.80 23.22 -6.71
CA LEU A 85 2.89 22.25 -6.83
C LEU A 85 2.63 20.95 -6.03
N ILE A 86 1.60 20.89 -5.19
CA ILE A 86 1.25 19.65 -4.48
C ILE A 86 0.90 18.49 -5.44
N PRO A 87 0.19 18.71 -6.57
CA PRO A 87 0.01 17.67 -7.59
C PRO A 87 1.32 17.14 -8.17
N LEU A 88 2.39 17.95 -8.22
CA LEU A 88 3.71 17.51 -8.66
C LEU A 88 4.31 16.49 -7.67
N ILE A 89 4.18 16.75 -6.36
CA ILE A 89 4.61 15.80 -5.32
C ILE A 89 3.83 14.47 -5.46
N TYR A 90 2.52 14.54 -5.65
CA TYR A 90 1.69 13.35 -5.90
C TYR A 90 2.11 12.60 -7.17
N MET A 91 2.40 13.32 -8.25
CA MET A 91 2.90 12.73 -9.50
C MET A 91 4.23 12.00 -9.27
N ILE A 92 5.16 12.60 -8.52
CA ILE A 92 6.46 11.98 -8.20
C ILE A 92 6.27 10.68 -7.43
N ILE A 93 5.40 10.64 -6.41
CA ILE A 93 5.08 9.40 -5.67
C ILE A 93 4.63 8.30 -6.63
N ASN A 94 3.69 8.61 -7.53
CA ASN A 94 3.13 7.63 -8.47
C ASN A 94 4.12 7.20 -9.55
N LEU A 95 4.97 8.11 -10.04
CA LEU A 95 6.03 7.77 -10.98
C LEU A 95 7.05 6.84 -10.33
N SER A 96 7.53 7.15 -9.12
CA SER A 96 8.47 6.30 -8.38
C SER A 96 7.87 4.94 -8.07
N HIS A 97 6.60 4.88 -7.66
CA HIS A 97 5.84 3.63 -7.52
C HIS A 97 5.87 2.83 -8.82
N THR A 98 5.40 3.40 -9.91
CA THR A 98 5.26 2.70 -11.21
C THR A 98 6.61 2.18 -11.71
N ILE A 99 7.66 3.00 -11.63
CA ILE A 99 9.00 2.65 -12.09
C ILE A 99 9.57 1.49 -11.27
N ILE A 100 9.36 1.45 -9.94
CA ILE A 100 9.96 0.43 -9.10
C ILE A 100 9.19 -0.89 -9.06
N ALA A 101 7.87 -0.87 -9.28
CA ALA A 101 7.00 -2.03 -9.07
C ALA A 101 7.45 -3.25 -9.89
N ILE A 102 7.75 -3.05 -11.19
CA ILE A 102 8.18 -4.11 -12.10
C ILE A 102 9.57 -4.67 -11.75
N PRO A 103 10.66 -3.86 -11.71
CA PRO A 103 11.99 -4.38 -11.44
C PRO A 103 12.09 -5.00 -10.04
N PHE A 104 11.38 -4.45 -9.05
CA PHE A 104 11.39 -5.01 -7.70
C PHE A 104 10.62 -6.32 -7.59
N GLY A 105 9.54 -6.50 -8.36
CA GLY A 105 8.87 -7.78 -8.51
C GLY A 105 9.84 -8.86 -9.03
N SER A 106 10.58 -8.55 -10.10
CA SER A 106 11.60 -9.47 -10.65
C SER A 106 12.77 -9.72 -9.69
N LEU A 107 13.19 -8.70 -8.94
CA LEU A 107 14.21 -8.86 -7.90
C LEU A 107 13.72 -9.79 -6.80
N ALA A 108 12.46 -9.68 -6.41
CA ALA A 108 11.88 -10.48 -5.35
C ALA A 108 11.73 -11.95 -5.69
N ASP A 109 11.53 -12.28 -6.96
CA ASP A 109 11.58 -13.66 -7.45
C ASP A 109 12.99 -14.25 -7.29
N LYS A 110 14.05 -13.42 -7.33
CA LYS A 110 15.45 -13.87 -7.15
C LYS A 110 15.88 -13.96 -5.69
N ILE A 111 15.60 -12.95 -4.88
CA ILE A 111 16.07 -12.87 -3.47
C ILE A 111 15.09 -13.45 -2.45
N GLY A 112 13.92 -13.88 -2.93
CA GLY A 112 12.82 -14.38 -2.12
C GLY A 112 11.84 -13.28 -1.70
N ARG A 113 10.55 -13.58 -1.78
CA ARG A 113 9.46 -12.64 -1.51
C ARG A 113 9.39 -12.18 -0.05
N ARG A 114 9.75 -13.05 0.90
CA ARG A 114 9.84 -12.69 2.33
C ARG A 114 10.94 -11.65 2.61
N ASN A 115 12.13 -11.83 2.03
CA ASN A 115 13.23 -10.87 2.15
C ASN A 115 12.87 -9.53 1.49
N SER A 116 12.18 -9.61 0.36
CA SER A 116 11.72 -8.42 -0.38
C SER A 116 10.67 -7.64 0.40
N LEU A 117 9.78 -8.33 1.14
CA LEU A 117 8.83 -7.68 2.05
C LEU A 117 9.57 -6.94 3.17
N PHE A 118 10.61 -7.56 3.73
CA PHE A 118 11.45 -6.92 4.75
C PHE A 118 12.12 -5.66 4.20
N ILE A 119 12.72 -5.73 3.00
CA ILE A 119 13.32 -4.55 2.34
C ILE A 119 12.28 -3.44 2.15
N SER A 120 11.06 -3.79 1.71
CA SER A 120 9.96 -2.83 1.53
C SER A 120 9.62 -2.11 2.85
N TYR A 121 9.56 -2.85 3.96
CA TYR A 121 9.30 -2.27 5.28
C TYR A 121 10.45 -1.39 5.76
N GLN A 122 11.71 -1.77 5.47
CA GLN A 122 12.86 -0.90 5.76
C GLN A 122 12.82 0.38 4.93
N THR A 123 12.40 0.32 3.66
CA THR A 123 12.18 1.53 2.85
C THR A 123 11.16 2.47 3.49
N PHE A 124 10.06 1.93 4.03
CA PHE A 124 9.07 2.74 4.76
C PHE A 124 9.66 3.39 6.01
N VAL A 125 10.40 2.63 6.82
CA VAL A 125 11.09 3.12 8.03
C VAL A 125 12.06 4.24 7.66
N LEU A 126 12.87 4.04 6.62
CA LEU A 126 13.80 5.05 6.11
C LEU A 126 13.07 6.31 5.62
N SER A 127 11.97 6.16 4.89
CA SER A 127 11.12 7.27 4.46
C SER A 127 10.63 8.09 5.67
N THR A 128 10.20 7.39 6.71
CA THR A 128 9.62 8.00 7.93
C THR A 128 10.68 8.67 8.80
N LEU A 129 11.87 8.08 8.91
CA LEU A 129 13.02 8.74 9.54
C LEU A 129 13.42 10.00 8.78
N PHE A 130 13.45 9.92 7.45
CA PHE A 130 13.86 11.04 6.61
C PHE A 130 12.93 12.25 6.82
N ILE A 131 11.61 12.07 6.81
CA ILE A 131 10.67 13.18 7.06
C ILE A 131 10.73 13.73 8.50
N LEU A 132 11.08 12.91 9.50
CA LEU A 132 11.17 13.35 10.89
C LEU A 132 12.39 14.24 11.15
N PHE A 133 13.52 13.95 10.50
CA PHE A 133 14.80 14.58 10.81
C PHE A 133 15.30 15.56 9.73
N SER A 134 14.68 15.59 8.55
CA SER A 134 15.09 16.49 7.46
C SER A 134 14.53 17.91 7.62
N PRO A 135 15.26 18.93 7.13
CA PRO A 135 14.76 20.29 7.11
C PRO A 135 13.55 20.43 6.19
N ALA A 136 12.66 21.35 6.55
CA ALA A 136 11.43 21.69 5.81
C ALA A 136 11.74 22.45 4.52
N THR A 137 12.19 21.74 3.47
CA THR A 137 12.51 22.32 2.16
C THR A 137 11.84 21.56 1.02
N PHE A 138 11.64 22.24 -0.11
CA PHE A 138 11.06 21.65 -1.33
C PHE A 138 11.85 20.44 -1.83
N LEU A 139 13.18 20.51 -1.81
CA LEU A 139 14.05 19.40 -2.21
C LEU A 139 13.83 18.16 -1.33
N MET A 140 13.72 18.35 -0.01
CA MET A 140 13.48 17.24 0.92
C MET A 140 12.09 16.62 0.73
N ALA A 141 11.07 17.42 0.39
CA ALA A 141 9.74 16.91 0.04
C ALA A 141 9.77 16.02 -1.21
N ILE A 142 10.53 16.38 -2.25
CA ILE A 142 10.73 15.54 -3.44
C ILE A 142 11.43 14.24 -3.09
N ILE A 143 12.52 14.29 -2.31
CA ILE A 143 13.26 13.08 -1.92
C ILE A 143 12.36 12.14 -1.13
N PHE A 144 11.60 12.68 -0.17
CA PHE A 144 10.64 11.90 0.60
C PHE A 144 9.54 11.28 -0.29
N ALA A 145 9.00 12.04 -1.25
CA ALA A 145 8.02 11.53 -2.21
C ALA A 145 8.57 10.36 -3.04
N ILE A 146 9.83 10.43 -3.48
CA ILE A 146 10.50 9.35 -4.21
C ILE A 146 10.64 8.11 -3.34
N ILE A 147 11.19 8.25 -2.13
CA ILE A 147 11.42 7.11 -1.22
C ILE A 147 10.10 6.46 -0.83
N TYR A 148 9.08 7.26 -0.53
CA TYR A 148 7.75 6.73 -0.20
C TYR A 148 7.09 6.07 -1.40
N GLY A 149 7.19 6.64 -2.60
CA GLY A 149 6.71 6.01 -3.84
C GLY A 149 7.39 4.67 -4.10
N ILE A 150 8.71 4.57 -3.82
CA ILE A 150 9.43 3.31 -3.87
C ILE A 150 8.85 2.30 -2.88
N TYR A 151 8.64 2.70 -1.63
CA TYR A 151 7.98 1.84 -0.63
C TYR A 151 6.60 1.37 -1.12
N MET A 152 5.76 2.26 -1.64
CA MET A 152 4.42 1.90 -2.12
C MET A 152 4.49 0.80 -3.19
N GLY A 153 5.35 0.99 -4.20
CA GLY A 153 5.46 0.03 -5.29
C GLY A 153 6.07 -1.30 -4.89
N THR A 154 7.03 -1.30 -3.98
CA THR A 154 7.62 -2.53 -3.45
C THR A 154 6.62 -3.28 -2.55
N SER A 155 6.00 -2.59 -1.60
CA SER A 155 5.09 -3.20 -0.63
C SER A 155 3.85 -3.80 -1.27
N GLU A 156 3.18 -3.06 -2.18
CA GLU A 156 1.94 -3.56 -2.81
C GLU A 156 2.22 -4.78 -3.69
N THR A 157 3.29 -4.74 -4.48
CA THR A 157 3.68 -5.83 -5.39
C THR A 157 4.00 -7.10 -4.60
N ILE A 158 4.75 -6.99 -3.51
CA ILE A 158 5.22 -8.15 -2.75
C ILE A 158 4.11 -8.74 -1.87
N GLN A 159 3.34 -7.92 -1.15
CA GLN A 159 2.28 -8.42 -0.28
C GLN A 159 1.22 -9.19 -1.08
N ARG A 160 0.74 -8.62 -2.18
CA ARG A 160 -0.30 -9.25 -3.02
C ARG A 160 0.18 -10.56 -3.62
N ALA A 161 1.45 -10.65 -3.94
CA ALA A 161 1.98 -11.85 -4.56
C ALA A 161 2.32 -12.95 -3.53
N LEU A 162 2.75 -12.59 -2.30
CA LEU A 162 2.82 -13.53 -1.18
C LEU A 162 1.44 -14.16 -0.90
N VAL A 163 0.36 -13.37 -0.89
CA VAL A 163 -1.01 -13.89 -0.70
C VAL A 163 -1.35 -14.98 -1.73
N ALA A 164 -0.97 -14.80 -3.00
CA ALA A 164 -1.23 -15.77 -4.06
C ALA A 164 -0.32 -17.01 -4.04
N GLU A 165 0.84 -16.94 -3.39
CA GLU A 165 1.81 -18.03 -3.24
C GLU A 165 1.38 -19.02 -2.14
N TYR A 166 0.75 -18.52 -1.07
CA TYR A 166 0.27 -19.37 0.03
C TYR A 166 -1.00 -20.16 -0.29
N VAL A 167 -1.67 -19.94 -1.42
CA VAL A 167 -2.95 -20.60 -1.70
C VAL A 167 -3.03 -21.13 -3.12
N SER A 168 -3.78 -22.22 -3.29
CA SER A 168 -4.06 -22.75 -4.61
C SER A 168 -4.88 -21.75 -5.44
N PRO A 169 -4.80 -21.80 -6.79
CA PRO A 169 -5.51 -20.87 -7.67
C PRO A 169 -7.03 -20.76 -7.40
N GLU A 170 -7.66 -21.84 -6.93
CA GLU A 170 -9.10 -21.90 -6.62
C GLU A 170 -9.48 -21.11 -5.36
N LEU A 171 -8.51 -20.87 -4.46
CA LEU A 171 -8.69 -20.20 -3.18
C LEU A 171 -8.18 -18.75 -3.16
N ARG A 172 -7.49 -18.30 -4.23
CA ARG A 172 -6.95 -16.92 -4.33
C ARG A 172 -7.99 -15.84 -4.09
N GLY A 173 -9.22 -16.01 -4.57
CA GLY A 173 -10.31 -15.06 -4.32
C GLY A 173 -10.61 -14.88 -2.83
N THR A 174 -10.71 -15.99 -2.09
CA THR A 174 -10.93 -15.96 -0.63
C THR A 174 -9.72 -15.38 0.11
N ALA A 175 -8.51 -15.73 -0.29
CA ALA A 175 -7.28 -15.22 0.31
C ALA A 175 -7.10 -13.71 0.11
N TYR A 176 -7.34 -13.21 -1.11
CA TYR A 176 -7.35 -11.77 -1.36
C TYR A 176 -8.46 -11.05 -0.60
N GLY A 177 -9.66 -11.64 -0.51
CA GLY A 177 -10.75 -11.10 0.30
C GLY A 177 -10.34 -10.92 1.77
N LEU A 178 -9.78 -11.97 2.38
CA LEU A 178 -9.25 -11.91 3.74
C LEU A 178 -8.13 -10.87 3.90
N TYR A 179 -7.18 -10.85 2.97
CA TYR A 179 -6.09 -9.87 2.96
C TYR A 179 -6.62 -8.43 2.93
N TYR A 180 -7.54 -8.10 2.01
CA TYR A 180 -8.07 -6.74 1.89
C TYR A 180 -8.96 -6.34 3.07
N ILE A 181 -9.71 -7.28 3.67
CA ILE A 181 -10.48 -7.01 4.89
C ILE A 181 -9.52 -6.66 6.04
N VAL A 182 -8.47 -7.46 6.24
CA VAL A 182 -7.50 -7.22 7.32
C VAL A 182 -6.72 -5.94 7.08
N TYR A 183 -6.13 -5.78 5.89
CA TYR A 183 -5.35 -4.59 5.53
C TYR A 183 -6.21 -3.32 5.58
N GLY A 184 -7.41 -3.36 5.00
CA GLY A 184 -8.33 -2.22 4.99
C GLY A 184 -8.79 -1.81 6.38
N SER A 185 -9.14 -2.78 7.23
CA SER A 185 -9.56 -2.49 8.61
C SER A 185 -8.43 -1.88 9.43
N MET A 186 -7.23 -2.45 9.34
CA MET A 186 -6.05 -1.92 10.05
C MET A 186 -5.62 -0.56 9.51
N SER A 187 -5.67 -0.36 8.19
CA SER A 187 -5.35 0.92 7.57
C SER A 187 -6.35 2.01 7.98
N LEU A 188 -7.64 1.71 8.08
CA LEU A 188 -8.65 2.65 8.56
C LEU A 188 -8.34 3.11 9.99
N ILE A 189 -8.01 2.16 10.88
CA ILE A 189 -7.59 2.45 12.26
C ILE A 189 -6.31 3.30 12.23
N ALA A 190 -5.32 2.93 11.42
CA ALA A 190 -4.06 3.65 11.28
C ALA A 190 -4.26 5.10 10.87
N GLN A 191 -5.02 5.37 9.80
CA GLN A 191 -5.22 6.74 9.32
C GLN A 191 -5.98 7.59 10.33
N THR A 192 -6.91 6.98 11.08
CA THR A 192 -7.66 7.68 12.14
C THR A 192 -6.72 8.08 13.29
N ILE A 193 -5.90 7.15 13.78
CA ILE A 193 -4.92 7.42 14.84
C ILE A 193 -3.88 8.43 14.36
N PHE A 194 -3.37 8.26 13.14
CA PHE A 194 -2.34 9.12 12.57
C PHE A 194 -2.84 10.56 12.40
N GLY A 195 -4.04 10.74 11.84
CA GLY A 195 -4.68 12.05 11.72
C GLY A 195 -4.93 12.70 13.08
N PHE A 196 -5.48 11.96 14.05
CA PHE A 196 -5.72 12.48 15.40
C PHE A 196 -4.43 12.91 16.12
N LEU A 197 -3.35 12.12 16.00
CA LEU A 197 -2.04 12.50 16.54
C LEU A 197 -1.46 13.73 15.84
N TRP A 198 -1.69 13.86 14.54
CA TRP A 198 -1.25 15.01 13.76
C TRP A 198 -1.97 16.28 14.21
N ASP A 199 -3.29 16.24 14.33
CA ASP A 199 -4.10 17.42 14.65
C ASP A 199 -3.86 17.93 16.08
N LEU A 200 -3.67 17.02 17.05
CA LEU A 200 -3.49 17.39 18.46
C LEU A 200 -2.06 17.71 18.85
N SER A 201 -1.10 16.93 18.34
CA SER A 201 0.30 16.98 18.81
C SER A 201 1.27 17.38 17.71
N GLY A 202 0.81 17.49 16.46
CA GLY A 202 1.62 17.81 15.29
C GLY A 202 2.24 16.59 14.60
N TYR A 203 2.72 16.81 13.38
CA TYR A 203 3.24 15.76 12.49
C TYR A 203 4.30 14.85 13.13
N LYS A 204 5.16 15.39 14.01
CA LYS A 204 6.26 14.63 14.63
C LYS A 204 5.76 13.43 15.44
N TYR A 205 4.67 13.59 16.19
CA TYR A 205 4.11 12.50 17.00
C TYR A 205 3.43 11.45 16.11
N ALA A 206 2.71 11.88 15.07
CA ALA A 206 2.10 10.98 14.10
C ALA A 206 3.15 10.12 13.37
N PHE A 207 4.20 10.74 12.82
CA PHE A 207 5.28 9.98 12.17
C PHE A 207 6.09 9.12 13.15
N THR A 208 6.28 9.55 14.40
CA THR A 208 6.96 8.73 15.41
C THR A 208 6.13 7.49 15.76
N TYR A 209 4.82 7.61 15.87
CA TYR A 209 3.90 6.47 16.02
C TYR A 209 4.06 5.46 14.88
N SER A 210 4.02 5.94 13.63
CA SER A 210 4.24 5.09 12.44
C SER A 210 5.62 4.46 12.40
N LEU A 211 6.66 5.18 12.84
CA LEU A 211 8.02 4.66 12.90
C LEU A 211 8.12 3.49 13.89
N ILE A 212 7.63 3.68 15.12
CA ILE A 212 7.69 2.64 16.17
C ILE A 212 6.91 1.39 15.73
N THR A 213 5.69 1.57 15.26
CA THR A 213 4.81 0.46 14.84
C THR A 213 5.37 -0.29 13.63
N SER A 214 5.93 0.40 12.64
CA SER A 214 6.56 -0.24 11.48
C SER A 214 7.87 -0.98 11.81
N ILE A 215 8.66 -0.47 12.77
CA ILE A 215 9.82 -1.19 13.31
C ILE A 215 9.37 -2.47 14.04
N LEU A 216 8.36 -2.39 14.91
CA LEU A 216 7.80 -3.56 15.59
C LEU A 216 7.27 -4.60 14.60
N ALA A 217 6.57 -4.17 13.55
CA ALA A 217 6.10 -5.06 12.48
C ALA A 217 7.26 -5.68 11.69
N SER A 218 8.34 -4.94 11.46
CA SER A 218 9.56 -5.46 10.82
C SER A 218 10.28 -6.51 11.66
N ILE A 219 10.37 -6.29 12.98
CA ILE A 219 10.91 -7.26 13.94
C ILE A 219 10.03 -8.52 13.96
N LEU A 220 8.71 -8.35 14.01
CA LEU A 220 7.76 -9.46 13.96
C LEU A 220 7.93 -10.28 12.68
N LEU A 221 8.09 -9.63 11.53
CA LEU A 221 8.41 -10.30 10.26
C LEU A 221 9.68 -11.13 10.37
N ILE A 222 10.78 -10.59 10.93
CA ILE A 222 12.04 -11.33 11.10
C ILE A 222 11.87 -12.57 11.99
N ILE A 223 11.19 -12.42 13.13
CA ILE A 223 10.94 -13.52 14.08
C ILE A 223 10.18 -14.64 13.38
N LEU A 224 9.18 -14.30 12.57
CA LEU A 224 8.34 -15.26 11.85
C LEU A 224 9.05 -15.86 10.62
N ILE A 225 9.95 -15.14 9.96
CA ILE A 225 10.81 -15.67 8.90
C ILE A 225 11.78 -16.72 9.46
N ARG A 226 12.40 -16.45 10.62
CA ARG A 226 13.40 -17.35 11.23
C ARG A 226 12.81 -18.68 11.70
N LYS A 227 11.53 -18.69 12.11
CA LYS A 227 10.85 -19.89 12.62
C LYS A 227 10.44 -20.89 11.52
N ASN A 228 10.57 -20.50 10.25
CA ASN A 228 10.18 -21.27 9.06
C ASN A 228 11.38 -21.66 8.17
N LYS A 229 12.61 -21.50 8.66
CA LYS A 229 13.81 -22.16 8.14
C LYS A 229 14.17 -23.30 9.09
#